data_AF-A0A168HCK3-F1
#
_entry.id   AF-A0A168HCK3-F1
#
_cell.length_a   1.000
_cell.length_b   1.000
_cell.length_c   1.000
_cell.angle_alpha   90.00
_cell.angle_beta   90.00
_cell.angle_gamma   90.00
#
_symmetry.space_group_name_H-M   'P 1'
#
loop_
_entity.id
_entity.type
_entity.pdbx_description
1 polymer ?
#
loop_
_entity_poly.entity_id
_entity_poly.type
_entity_poly.pdbx_seq_one_letter_code
_entity_poly.pdbx_strand_id
1 'polypeptide(L)'
;MVVDKRTNMGGKDSVTLEEIENVQSFVDKMDKLELPNQLVAVLADPLLQKLLLLRPSAESFLRVANWLNAALQDVLDGDADDAMLWEIMEVVRDFVVQTKNLPSTVLNFFARFFSLWSGSGNKACIFEILAYTPLHDFQGKYFSPCLLCQERVVMTDQPELYRAVFQPLEAAVADNQPATQLGLLNMYTNLVHHWAAVLRSNKNIPAHASRTITSTVQHAGTLALTLLQTDPTLSSESAILAFYEQNLALLTDDALKHYICIELPPSVLIYLLVFSQSLATVARLCHIMASYKKGFETAMKIRGSPDTPTIDASSYTNDDVNRYNGNLLDIVNLHWRMRAFDVEKEVEQGCMLPRAARARLARYVAAVDRGGFALAAALSLSYSPLFCLQSIETLRVLEDRQIADVDAAIETRHAGPVSQESLRKLGTSGGIRIGFNGYRASVLETLRAKGMAGVEELLKVSMPSVAKAIESWAGKDS
;
A
#
# COMPACT_ATOMS: atom_id res chain seq x y z
N MET A 1 -33.58 46.34 1.05
CA MET A 1 -33.46 47.11 2.32
C MET A 1 -34.70 46.81 3.13
N VAL A 2 -34.50 46.34 4.37
CA VAL A 2 -35.49 46.14 5.46
C VAL A 2 -36.45 44.96 5.28
N VAL A 3 -36.66 44.02 6.20
CA VAL A 3 -36.05 43.52 7.46
C VAL A 3 -36.70 42.14 7.60
N ASP A 4 -35.95 41.05 7.76
CA ASP A 4 -36.51 39.78 8.19
C ASP A 4 -36.06 39.52 9.64
N LYS A 5 -36.99 39.74 10.57
CA LYS A 5 -36.82 39.46 12.00
C LYS A 5 -38.12 38.82 12.49
N ARG A 6 -38.07 37.51 12.74
CA ARG A 6 -38.83 36.78 13.78
C ARG A 6 -38.23 35.37 13.90
N THR A 7 -37.23 35.19 14.75
CA THR A 7 -37.37 34.66 16.13
C THR A 7 -37.90 33.23 16.18
N ASN A 8 -37.00 32.25 16.09
CA ASN A 8 -37.17 30.99 16.82
C ASN A 8 -36.82 31.27 18.29
N MET A 9 -37.65 30.78 19.22
CA MET A 9 -37.37 30.87 20.65
C MET A 9 -36.22 29.92 21.02
N GLY A 10 -34.99 30.38 20.84
CA GLY A 10 -33.85 29.89 21.60
C GLY A 10 -34.05 30.23 23.07
N GLY A 11 -33.64 29.34 23.98
CA GLY A 11 -33.59 29.65 25.40
C GLY A 11 -32.80 30.95 25.59
N LYS A 12 -33.15 31.77 26.58
CA LYS A 12 -32.62 33.14 26.83
C LYS A 12 -31.08 33.26 27.00
N ASP A 13 -30.34 32.19 26.77
CA ASP A 13 -28.89 32.07 26.91
C ASP A 13 -28.18 31.50 25.66
N SER A 14 -28.83 31.36 24.49
CA SER A 14 -28.17 30.88 23.27
C SER A 14 -27.59 32.00 22.39
N VAL A 15 -26.51 31.68 21.68
CA VAL A 15 -25.73 32.58 20.81
C VAL A 15 -25.60 31.92 19.44
N THR A 16 -25.84 32.66 18.36
CA THR A 16 -25.65 32.17 16.98
C THR A 16 -24.23 32.43 16.48
N LEU A 17 -23.77 31.68 15.47
CA LEU A 17 -22.40 31.86 14.93
C LEU A 17 -22.15 33.27 14.36
N GLU A 18 -23.21 33.93 13.89
CA GLU A 18 -23.18 35.31 13.38
C GLU A 18 -22.82 36.34 14.46
N GLU A 19 -22.96 35.99 15.75
CA GLU A 19 -22.70 36.85 16.90
C GLU A 19 -21.28 36.67 17.49
N ILE A 20 -20.43 35.91 16.80
CA ILE A 20 -19.04 35.64 17.19
C ILE A 20 -18.09 36.48 16.33
N GLU A 21 -17.53 37.53 16.91
CA GLU A 21 -16.67 38.46 16.17
C GLU A 21 -15.17 38.10 16.22
N ASN A 22 -14.74 37.27 17.17
CA ASN A 22 -13.34 36.87 17.34
C ASN A 22 -13.18 35.56 18.15
N VAL A 23 -11.96 35.02 18.17
CA VAL A 23 -11.61 33.76 18.86
C VAL A 23 -11.90 33.80 20.36
N GLN A 24 -11.69 34.94 21.02
CA GLN A 24 -11.98 35.06 22.46
C GLN A 24 -13.48 34.98 22.72
N SER A 25 -14.29 35.70 21.93
CA SER A 25 -15.76 35.59 21.98
C SER A 25 -16.27 34.20 21.61
N PHE A 26 -15.55 33.44 20.78
CA PHE A 26 -15.89 32.05 20.49
C PHE A 26 -15.71 31.18 21.73
N VAL A 27 -14.54 31.27 22.39
CA VAL A 27 -14.24 30.48 23.58
C VAL A 27 -15.20 30.81 24.73
N ASP A 28 -15.47 32.11 24.97
CA ASP A 28 -16.32 32.56 26.07
C ASP A 28 -17.81 32.18 25.89
N LYS A 29 -18.23 31.96 24.64
CA LYS A 29 -19.63 31.65 24.30
C LYS A 29 -19.81 30.22 23.79
N MET A 30 -18.76 29.39 23.76
CA MET A 30 -18.76 28.05 23.15
C MET A 30 -19.89 27.16 23.70
N ASP A 31 -20.15 27.24 25.00
CA ASP A 31 -21.18 26.46 25.69
C ASP A 31 -22.61 26.88 25.31
N LYS A 32 -22.76 28.11 24.81
CA LYS A 32 -24.02 28.78 24.45
C LYS A 32 -24.30 28.75 22.95
N LEU A 33 -23.40 28.22 22.13
CA LEU A 33 -23.56 28.20 20.68
C LEU A 33 -24.67 27.24 20.23
N GLU A 34 -25.64 27.76 19.48
CA GLU A 34 -26.68 26.98 18.82
C GLU A 34 -26.36 26.81 17.32
N LEU A 35 -26.57 25.60 16.81
CA LEU A 35 -26.43 25.31 15.38
C LEU A 35 -27.57 25.96 14.60
N PRO A 36 -27.32 26.42 13.36
CA PRO A 36 -28.36 26.98 12.50
C PRO A 36 -29.57 26.05 12.33
N ASN A 37 -30.74 26.65 12.10
CA ASN A 37 -31.95 25.89 11.78
C ASN A 37 -31.84 25.18 10.42
N GLN A 38 -31.16 25.81 9.46
CA GLN A 38 -30.84 25.23 8.15
C GLN A 38 -29.53 24.44 8.20
N LEU A 39 -29.62 23.11 8.24
CA LEU A 39 -28.46 22.23 8.46
C LEU A 39 -27.59 22.06 7.21
N VAL A 40 -28.07 22.49 6.04
CA VAL A 40 -27.23 22.61 4.84
C VAL A 40 -26.03 23.50 5.12
N ALA A 41 -26.22 24.58 5.86
CA ALA A 41 -25.13 25.47 6.27
C ALA A 41 -24.11 24.73 7.17
N VAL A 42 -24.57 23.81 8.02
CA VAL A 42 -23.69 22.97 8.86
C VAL A 42 -22.87 22.00 8.01
N LEU A 43 -23.43 21.51 6.89
CA LEU A 43 -22.73 20.62 5.97
C LEU A 43 -21.76 21.34 5.05
N ALA A 44 -21.99 22.63 4.76
CA ALA A 44 -21.13 23.42 3.88
C ALA A 44 -20.07 24.25 4.62
N ASP A 45 -20.25 24.53 5.92
CA ASP A 45 -19.34 25.37 6.71
C ASP A 45 -18.35 24.54 7.57
N PRO A 46 -17.03 24.63 7.31
CA PRO A 46 -16.03 23.86 8.05
C PRO A 46 -15.94 24.17 9.55
N LEU A 47 -16.30 25.37 10.00
CA LEU A 47 -16.31 25.76 11.41
C LEU A 47 -17.51 25.13 12.13
N LEU A 48 -18.68 25.10 11.48
CA LEU A 48 -19.85 24.41 12.01
C LEU A 48 -19.63 22.89 12.09
N GLN A 49 -18.95 22.30 11.11
CA GLN A 49 -18.56 20.89 11.16
C GLN A 49 -17.61 20.60 12.34
N LYS A 50 -16.63 21.47 12.58
CA LYS A 50 -15.74 21.36 13.76
C LYS A 50 -16.49 21.51 15.07
N LEU A 51 -17.43 22.47 15.15
CA LEU A 51 -18.29 22.65 16.32
C LEU A 51 -19.13 21.39 16.58
N LEU A 52 -19.67 20.76 15.54
CA LEU A 52 -20.42 19.50 15.63
C LEU A 52 -19.56 18.35 16.18
N LEU A 53 -18.28 18.29 15.79
CA LEU A 53 -17.33 17.28 16.30
C LEU A 53 -16.94 17.54 17.76
N LEU A 54 -16.74 18.80 18.14
CA LEU A 54 -16.40 19.19 19.51
C LEU A 54 -17.59 19.03 20.47
N ARG A 55 -18.81 19.24 19.97
CA ARG A 55 -20.07 19.15 20.72
C ARG A 55 -21.05 18.21 20.02
N PRO A 56 -20.84 16.88 20.12
CA PRO A 56 -21.74 15.92 19.50
C PRO A 56 -23.13 15.99 20.14
N SER A 57 -24.16 16.13 19.30
CA SER A 57 -25.57 16.12 19.72
C SER A 57 -26.34 15.13 18.84
N ALA A 58 -27.00 14.15 19.48
CA ALA A 58 -27.79 13.15 18.78
C ALA A 58 -28.90 13.79 17.92
N GLU A 59 -29.51 14.86 18.42
CA GLU A 59 -30.51 15.64 17.68
C GLU A 59 -29.91 16.30 16.44
N SER A 60 -28.70 16.86 16.55
CA SER A 60 -28.02 17.54 15.44
C SER A 60 -27.60 16.55 14.35
N PHE A 61 -27.09 15.38 14.73
CA PHE A 61 -26.79 14.30 13.78
C PHE A 61 -28.05 13.72 13.12
N LEU A 62 -29.14 13.55 13.88
CA LEU A 62 -30.42 13.09 13.33
C LEU A 62 -30.99 14.09 12.32
N ARG A 63 -30.90 15.38 12.65
CA ARG A 63 -31.28 16.49 11.79
C ARG A 63 -30.48 16.50 10.47
N VAL A 64 -29.16 16.33 10.54
CA VAL A 64 -28.31 16.18 9.35
C VAL A 64 -28.69 14.94 8.53
N ALA A 65 -28.89 13.79 9.17
CA ALA A 65 -29.27 12.55 8.50
C ALA A 65 -30.63 12.67 7.79
N ASN A 66 -31.61 13.33 8.39
CA ASN A 66 -32.93 13.55 7.78
C ASN A 66 -32.84 14.45 6.55
N TRP A 67 -32.04 15.51 6.60
CA TRP A 67 -31.83 16.35 5.42
C TRP A 67 -31.13 15.58 4.29
N LEU A 68 -30.06 14.83 4.62
CA LEU A 68 -29.36 13.99 3.66
C LEU A 68 -30.29 12.94 3.02
N ASN A 69 -31.12 12.26 3.83
CA ASN A 69 -32.10 11.31 3.32
C ASN A 69 -33.06 11.95 2.33
N ALA A 70 -33.61 13.14 2.63
CA ALA A 70 -34.52 13.84 1.75
C ALA A 70 -33.84 14.23 0.43
N ALA A 71 -32.70 14.92 0.50
CA ALA A 71 -31.98 15.38 -0.69
C ALA A 71 -31.50 14.22 -1.59
N LEU A 72 -31.07 13.11 -0.99
CA LEU A 72 -30.62 11.92 -1.73
C LEU A 72 -31.79 11.10 -2.30
N GLN A 73 -32.98 11.18 -1.68
CA GLN A 73 -34.17 10.49 -2.16
C GLN A 73 -34.71 11.17 -3.44
N ASP A 74 -34.68 12.51 -3.51
CA ASP A 74 -35.06 13.27 -4.72
C ASP A 74 -34.20 12.85 -5.93
N VAL A 75 -32.91 12.56 -5.71
CA VAL A 75 -32.01 12.00 -6.74
C VAL A 75 -32.45 10.61 -7.20
N LEU A 76 -32.81 9.73 -6.26
CA LEU A 76 -33.21 8.35 -6.59
C LEU A 76 -34.56 8.30 -7.31
N ASP A 77 -35.46 9.24 -7.01
CA ASP A 77 -36.78 9.34 -7.63
C ASP A 77 -36.70 9.98 -9.04
N GLY A 78 -35.54 10.53 -9.42
CA GLY A 78 -35.29 11.15 -10.72
C GLY A 78 -35.76 12.60 -10.81
N ASP A 79 -36.04 13.22 -9.67
CA ASP A 79 -36.54 14.60 -9.58
C ASP A 79 -35.39 15.64 -9.53
N ALA A 80 -34.15 15.20 -9.32
CA ALA A 80 -32.94 16.03 -9.36
C ALA A 80 -32.24 15.98 -10.72
N ASP A 81 -31.74 17.11 -11.21
CA ASP A 81 -30.88 17.16 -12.38
C ASP A 81 -29.40 16.83 -12.05
N ASP A 82 -28.60 16.63 -13.09
CA ASP A 82 -27.17 16.28 -12.93
C ASP A 82 -26.41 17.36 -12.15
N ALA A 83 -26.75 18.64 -12.31
CA ALA A 83 -26.06 19.73 -11.63
C ALA A 83 -26.34 19.68 -10.11
N MET A 84 -27.60 19.54 -9.72
CA MET A 84 -28.03 19.41 -8.34
C MET A 84 -27.43 18.17 -7.67
N LEU A 85 -27.34 17.04 -8.39
CA LEU A 85 -26.67 15.84 -7.89
C LEU A 85 -25.22 16.13 -7.49
N TRP A 86 -24.44 16.75 -8.37
CA TRP A 86 -23.02 17.00 -8.10
C TRP A 86 -22.82 18.06 -7.02
N GLU A 87 -23.66 19.10 -6.96
CA GLU A 87 -23.65 20.06 -5.83
C GLU A 87 -23.88 19.36 -4.49
N ILE A 88 -24.86 18.45 -4.41
CA ILE A 88 -25.13 17.67 -3.20
C ILE A 88 -23.94 16.75 -2.88
N MET A 89 -23.37 16.07 -3.88
CA MET A 89 -22.22 15.18 -3.69
C MET A 89 -20.98 15.94 -3.19
N GLU A 90 -20.75 17.18 -3.64
CA GLU A 90 -19.65 18.01 -3.15
C GLU A 90 -19.83 18.41 -1.69
N VAL A 91 -21.04 18.80 -1.30
CA VAL A 91 -21.38 19.08 0.12
C VAL A 91 -21.18 17.84 0.99
N VAL A 92 -21.61 16.67 0.50
CA VAL A 92 -21.39 15.38 1.18
C VAL A 92 -19.91 15.06 1.31
N ARG A 93 -19.13 15.23 0.23
CA ARG A 93 -17.69 15.04 0.22
C ARG A 93 -17.02 15.92 1.27
N ASP A 94 -17.30 17.21 1.27
CA ASP A 94 -16.64 18.14 2.19
C ASP A 94 -16.95 17.80 3.65
N PHE A 95 -18.22 17.44 3.94
CA PHE A 95 -18.61 16.94 5.25
C PHE A 95 -17.88 15.66 5.65
N VAL A 96 -17.86 14.64 4.78
CA VAL A 96 -17.23 13.34 5.06
C VAL A 96 -15.72 13.47 5.20
N VAL A 97 -15.08 14.25 4.33
CA VAL A 97 -13.64 14.52 4.37
C VAL A 97 -13.26 15.29 5.63
N GLN A 98 -14.06 16.26 6.08
CA GLN A 98 -13.76 17.02 7.28
C GLN A 98 -14.00 16.20 8.56
N THR A 99 -15.10 15.44 8.60
CA THR A 99 -15.49 14.65 9.79
C THR A 99 -14.82 13.28 9.86
N LYS A 100 -14.23 12.81 8.75
CA LYS A 100 -13.61 11.49 8.59
C LYS A 100 -14.60 10.35 8.89
N ASN A 101 -15.90 10.60 8.67
CA ASN A 101 -16.97 9.68 8.98
C ASN A 101 -18.02 9.70 7.87
N LEU A 102 -18.29 8.55 7.25
CA LEU A 102 -19.34 8.39 6.26
C LEU A 102 -20.67 8.02 6.93
N PRO A 103 -21.71 8.87 6.90
CA PRO A 103 -23.01 8.54 7.47
C PRO A 103 -23.64 7.32 6.78
N SER A 104 -24.27 6.44 7.56
CA SER A 104 -24.94 5.24 7.01
C SER A 104 -26.04 5.58 6.00
N THR A 105 -26.69 6.74 6.12
CA THR A 105 -27.62 7.28 5.12
C THR A 105 -26.97 7.41 3.73
N VAL A 106 -25.77 7.96 3.66
CA VAL A 106 -25.04 8.16 2.41
C VAL A 106 -24.57 6.80 1.86
N LEU A 107 -24.09 5.92 2.73
CA LEU A 107 -23.68 4.57 2.35
C LEU A 107 -24.85 3.76 1.77
N ASN A 108 -26.03 3.83 2.41
CA ASN A 108 -27.26 3.17 1.94
C ASN A 108 -27.78 3.77 0.63
N PHE A 109 -27.64 5.09 0.44
CA PHE A 109 -27.90 5.73 -0.84
C PHE A 109 -27.00 5.16 -1.93
N PHE A 110 -25.69 5.09 -1.70
CA PHE A 110 -24.74 4.56 -2.68
C PHE A 110 -25.01 3.11 -3.08
N ALA A 111 -25.44 2.28 -2.13
CA ALA A 111 -25.83 0.89 -2.41
C ALA A 111 -26.96 0.78 -3.46
N ARG A 112 -27.83 1.80 -3.56
CA ARG A 112 -28.89 1.87 -4.58
C ARG A 112 -28.43 2.66 -5.81
N PHE A 113 -27.81 3.82 -5.59
CA PHE A 113 -27.42 4.76 -6.62
C PHE A 113 -26.46 4.17 -7.66
N PHE A 114 -25.48 3.37 -7.25
CA PHE A 114 -24.50 2.82 -8.20
C PHE A 114 -25.09 1.82 -9.19
N SER A 115 -26.28 1.26 -8.92
CA SER A 115 -26.99 0.45 -9.92
C SER A 115 -27.71 1.29 -10.98
N LEU A 116 -27.92 2.58 -10.72
CA LEU A 116 -28.59 3.54 -11.62
C LEU A 116 -27.58 4.44 -12.33
N TRP A 117 -26.44 4.72 -11.69
CA TRP A 117 -25.42 5.62 -12.19
C TRP A 117 -24.67 5.01 -13.38
N SER A 118 -24.51 5.81 -14.43
CA SER A 118 -23.77 5.46 -15.66
C SER A 118 -22.25 5.50 -15.52
N GLY A 119 -21.72 5.88 -14.36
CA GLY A 119 -20.29 6.12 -14.14
C GLY A 119 -19.76 7.43 -14.73
N SER A 120 -20.61 8.29 -15.30
CA SER A 120 -20.21 9.61 -15.82
C SER A 120 -20.19 10.70 -14.74
N GLY A 121 -19.48 11.79 -14.97
CA GLY A 121 -19.39 12.93 -14.04
C GLY A 121 -18.19 12.85 -13.10
N ASN A 122 -18.30 13.43 -11.91
CA ASN A 122 -17.17 13.62 -11.00
C ASN A 122 -16.87 12.36 -10.16
N LYS A 123 -16.24 11.36 -10.79
CA LYS A 123 -15.82 10.11 -10.14
C LYS A 123 -14.91 10.34 -8.93
N ALA A 124 -14.02 11.34 -8.99
CA ALA A 124 -13.10 11.65 -7.92
C ALA A 124 -13.84 12.02 -6.63
N CYS A 125 -14.93 12.80 -6.74
CA CYS A 125 -15.79 13.13 -5.60
C CYS A 125 -16.34 11.87 -4.91
N ILE A 126 -16.82 10.89 -5.68
CA ILE A 126 -17.35 9.63 -5.15
C ILE A 126 -16.24 8.81 -4.47
N PHE A 127 -15.07 8.70 -5.10
CA PHE A 127 -13.92 7.98 -4.54
C PHE A 127 -13.44 8.60 -3.22
N GLU A 128 -13.41 9.94 -3.12
CA GLU A 128 -13.02 10.63 -1.90
C GLU A 128 -14.02 10.42 -0.75
N ILE A 129 -15.33 10.34 -1.05
CA ILE A 129 -16.35 10.01 -0.05
C ILE A 129 -16.17 8.56 0.43
N LEU A 130 -16.06 7.61 -0.50
CA LEU A 130 -15.99 6.18 -0.20
C LEU A 130 -14.69 5.77 0.50
N ALA A 131 -13.62 6.57 0.42
CA ALA A 131 -12.41 6.36 1.21
C ALA A 131 -12.66 6.39 2.73
N TYR A 132 -13.77 6.95 3.20
CA TYR A 132 -14.17 7.00 4.62
C TYR A 132 -15.28 5.99 4.96
N THR A 133 -15.46 4.97 4.13
CA THR A 133 -16.41 3.90 4.41
C THR A 133 -16.06 3.22 5.74
N PRO A 134 -17.03 3.00 6.65
CA PRO A 134 -16.77 2.38 7.94
C PRO A 134 -16.26 0.94 7.81
N LEU A 135 -15.49 0.49 8.79
CA LEU A 135 -14.95 -0.86 8.83
C LEU A 135 -16.09 -1.87 9.06
N HIS A 136 -16.46 -2.59 7.99
CA HIS A 136 -17.44 -3.68 7.97
C HIS A 136 -16.88 -4.86 7.18
N ASP A 137 -17.45 -6.06 7.37
CA ASP A 137 -17.01 -7.26 6.64
C ASP A 137 -17.07 -7.02 5.12
N PHE A 138 -15.91 -7.12 4.48
CA PHE A 138 -15.74 -6.81 3.06
C PHE A 138 -16.46 -7.83 2.17
N GLN A 139 -16.35 -9.12 2.48
CA GLN A 139 -16.70 -10.21 1.56
C GLN A 139 -17.65 -11.28 2.12
N GLY A 140 -18.05 -11.21 3.39
CA GLY A 140 -19.08 -12.10 3.99
C GLY A 140 -18.91 -13.59 3.70
N LYS A 141 -18.27 -14.33 4.61
CA LYS A 141 -18.14 -15.81 4.63
C LYS A 141 -18.33 -16.55 3.28
N TYR A 142 -17.24 -16.68 2.51
CA TYR A 142 -16.89 -17.96 1.89
C TYR A 142 -15.36 -18.14 1.92
N PHE A 143 -14.95 -19.27 2.51
CA PHE A 143 -13.61 -19.90 2.55
C PHE A 143 -12.55 -19.45 3.57
N SER A 144 -12.55 -20.13 4.73
CA SER A 144 -11.36 -20.80 5.26
C SER A 144 -11.80 -22.05 6.04
N PRO A 145 -11.30 -23.26 5.75
CA PRO A 145 -11.61 -24.47 6.52
C PRO A 145 -10.80 -24.46 7.83
N CYS A 146 -11.24 -23.70 8.83
CA CYS A 146 -10.85 -23.99 10.20
C CYS A 146 -11.80 -25.07 10.75
N LEU A 147 -11.40 -26.33 10.64
CA LEU A 147 -12.14 -27.51 11.11
C LEU A 147 -12.28 -27.61 12.65
N LEU A 148 -11.85 -26.60 13.40
CA LEU A 148 -11.80 -26.63 14.87
C LEU A 148 -12.82 -25.71 15.56
N CYS A 149 -13.55 -24.88 14.83
CA CYS A 149 -14.50 -23.92 15.41
C CYS A 149 -15.94 -24.31 15.07
N GLN A 150 -16.49 -25.31 15.76
CA GLN A 150 -17.90 -25.70 15.71
C GLN A 150 -18.80 -24.72 16.50
N GLU A 151 -18.64 -23.41 16.31
CA GLU A 151 -19.52 -22.43 16.94
C GLU A 151 -20.44 -21.75 15.92
N ARG A 152 -21.72 -21.75 16.30
CA ARG A 152 -22.90 -21.32 15.54
C ARG A 152 -22.64 -20.14 14.62
N VAL A 153 -22.97 -20.34 13.35
CA VAL A 153 -23.19 -19.28 12.38
C VAL A 153 -24.35 -18.42 12.87
N VAL A 154 -24.04 -17.25 13.43
CA VAL A 154 -24.99 -16.15 13.48
C VAL A 154 -25.05 -15.61 12.05
N MET A 155 -26.12 -15.93 11.32
CA MET A 155 -26.49 -15.17 10.11
C MET A 155 -26.79 -13.75 10.59
N THR A 156 -25.98 -12.80 10.19
CA THR A 156 -26.30 -11.37 10.32
C THR A 156 -26.80 -10.93 8.95
N ASP A 157 -28.05 -10.47 8.88
CA ASP A 157 -28.73 -10.01 7.67
C ASP A 157 -28.18 -8.66 7.14
N GLN A 158 -26.88 -8.38 7.31
CA GLN A 158 -26.27 -7.18 6.76
C GLN A 158 -25.64 -7.49 5.39
N PRO A 159 -25.98 -6.73 4.34
CA PRO A 159 -25.38 -6.93 3.03
C PRO A 159 -23.89 -6.56 3.07
N GLU A 160 -23.08 -7.45 2.52
CA GLU A 160 -21.60 -7.38 2.48
C GLU A 160 -21.13 -6.08 1.82
N LEU A 161 -20.09 -5.44 2.36
CA LEU A 161 -19.69 -4.12 1.88
C LEU A 161 -19.28 -4.13 0.40
N TYR A 162 -18.56 -5.17 -0.03
CA TYR A 162 -18.20 -5.33 -1.44
C TYR A 162 -19.43 -5.49 -2.33
N ARG A 163 -20.31 -6.45 -2.03
CA ARG A 163 -21.51 -6.69 -2.86
C ARG A 163 -22.49 -5.53 -2.88
N ALA A 164 -22.66 -4.87 -1.74
CA ALA A 164 -23.63 -3.80 -1.58
C ALA A 164 -23.18 -2.50 -2.23
N VAL A 165 -21.88 -2.18 -2.18
CA VAL A 165 -21.38 -0.84 -2.52
C VAL A 165 -20.28 -0.89 -3.58
N PHE A 166 -19.18 -1.61 -3.31
CA PHE A 166 -18.01 -1.53 -4.19
C PHE A 166 -18.19 -2.26 -5.53
N GLN A 167 -18.86 -3.41 -5.56
CA GLN A 167 -19.11 -4.15 -6.79
C GLN A 167 -20.01 -3.36 -7.77
N PRO A 168 -21.16 -2.79 -7.34
CA PRO A 168 -21.94 -1.89 -8.19
C PRO A 168 -21.15 -0.65 -8.64
N LEU A 169 -20.36 -0.04 -7.74
CA LEU A 169 -19.49 1.09 -8.09
C LEU A 169 -18.53 0.72 -9.22
N GLU A 170 -17.78 -0.36 -9.03
CA GLU A 170 -16.77 -0.82 -9.99
C GLU A 170 -17.40 -1.16 -11.33
N ALA A 171 -18.59 -1.79 -11.34
CA ALA A 171 -19.34 -2.05 -12.56
C ALA A 171 -19.77 -0.76 -13.26
N ALA A 172 -20.25 0.25 -12.51
CA ALA A 172 -20.65 1.54 -13.07
C ALA A 172 -19.47 2.30 -13.70
N VAL A 173 -18.28 2.23 -13.10
CA VAL A 173 -17.09 2.94 -13.59
C VAL A 173 -16.19 2.08 -14.48
N ALA A 174 -16.62 0.88 -14.90
CA ALA A 174 -15.84 -0.04 -15.73
C ALA A 174 -15.69 0.45 -17.19
N ASP A 175 -14.95 1.55 -17.39
CA ASP A 175 -14.72 2.20 -18.69
C ASP A 175 -13.39 1.77 -19.35
N ASN A 176 -12.67 0.84 -18.74
CA ASN A 176 -11.33 0.39 -19.13
C ASN A 176 -10.29 1.51 -19.25
N GLN A 177 -10.51 2.67 -18.62
CA GLN A 177 -9.53 3.76 -18.61
C GLN A 177 -8.55 3.58 -17.45
N PRO A 178 -7.23 3.64 -17.71
CA PRO A 178 -6.23 3.58 -16.65
C PRO A 178 -6.40 4.63 -15.56
N ALA A 179 -6.86 5.83 -15.92
CA ALA A 179 -7.14 6.91 -14.96
C ALA A 179 -8.23 6.51 -13.95
N THR A 180 -9.27 5.80 -14.39
CA THR A 180 -10.33 5.30 -13.50
C THR A 180 -9.80 4.20 -12.58
N GLN A 181 -9.02 3.26 -13.12
CA GLN A 181 -8.40 2.17 -12.35
C GLN A 181 -7.43 2.71 -11.29
N LEU A 182 -6.62 3.72 -11.64
CA LEU A 182 -5.74 4.43 -10.72
C LEU A 182 -6.54 5.16 -9.64
N GLY A 183 -7.65 5.81 -10.00
CA GLY A 183 -8.57 6.45 -9.06
C GLY A 183 -9.15 5.46 -8.05
N LEU A 184 -9.61 4.29 -8.51
CA LEU A 184 -10.10 3.21 -7.64
C LEU A 184 -8.99 2.67 -6.72
N LEU A 185 -7.77 2.48 -7.22
CA LEU A 185 -6.66 2.01 -6.39
C LEU A 185 -6.30 3.04 -5.31
N ASN A 186 -6.32 4.33 -5.63
CA ASN A 186 -6.13 5.41 -4.66
C ASN A 186 -7.27 5.46 -3.63
N MET A 187 -8.52 5.22 -4.04
CA MET A 187 -9.66 5.07 -3.12
C MET A 187 -9.40 3.92 -2.13
N TYR A 188 -9.02 2.74 -2.62
CA TYR A 188 -8.69 1.59 -1.75
C TYR A 188 -7.50 1.86 -0.83
N THR A 189 -6.49 2.58 -1.31
CA THR A 189 -5.36 3.02 -0.49
C THR A 189 -5.83 3.90 0.66
N ASN A 190 -6.66 4.90 0.37
CA ASN A 190 -7.20 5.81 1.38
C ASN A 190 -8.19 5.11 2.32
N LEU A 191 -8.93 4.11 1.85
CA LEU A 191 -9.80 3.27 2.66
C LEU A 191 -9.00 2.46 3.71
N VAL A 192 -7.95 1.77 3.27
CA VAL A 192 -7.05 1.03 4.18
C VAL A 192 -6.36 1.98 5.16
N HIS A 193 -5.95 3.17 4.71
CA HIS A 193 -5.40 4.21 5.59
C HIS A 193 -6.41 4.67 6.65
N HIS A 194 -7.65 4.94 6.26
CA HIS A 194 -8.72 5.33 7.18
C HIS A 194 -8.98 4.22 8.21
N TRP A 195 -9.12 2.97 7.76
CA TRP A 195 -9.30 1.83 8.66
C TRP A 195 -8.12 1.62 9.60
N ALA A 196 -6.89 1.86 9.16
CA ALA A 196 -5.72 1.84 10.04
C ALA A 196 -5.85 2.86 11.17
N ALA A 197 -6.27 4.09 10.87
CA ALA A 197 -6.49 5.12 11.88
C ALA A 197 -7.61 4.72 12.87
N VAL A 198 -8.73 4.20 12.36
CA VAL A 198 -9.85 3.71 13.18
C VAL A 198 -9.39 2.60 14.12
N LEU A 199 -8.68 1.59 13.61
CA LEU A 199 -8.17 0.48 14.39
C LEU A 199 -7.17 0.91 15.46
N ARG A 200 -6.23 1.82 15.13
CA ARG A 200 -5.28 2.39 16.09
C ARG A 200 -5.95 3.15 17.24
N SER A 201 -7.07 3.81 16.95
CA SER A 201 -7.82 4.57 17.96
C SER A 201 -8.68 3.68 18.89
N ASN A 202 -8.94 2.44 18.49
CA ASN A 202 -9.81 1.53 19.23
C ASN A 202 -9.02 0.73 20.28
N LYS A 203 -9.58 0.63 21.49
CA LYS A 203 -9.00 -0.19 22.57
C LYS A 203 -9.07 -1.69 22.27
N ASN A 204 -10.12 -2.12 21.58
CA ASN A 204 -10.37 -3.51 21.24
C ASN A 204 -10.44 -3.64 19.71
N ILE A 205 -9.58 -4.48 19.15
CA ILE A 205 -9.57 -4.73 17.71
C ILE A 205 -10.72 -5.70 17.36
N PRO A 206 -11.62 -5.35 16.42
CA PRO A 206 -12.72 -6.23 16.03
C PRO A 206 -12.21 -7.55 15.45
N ALA A 207 -12.84 -8.68 15.80
CA ALA A 207 -12.43 -10.01 15.34
C ALA A 207 -12.46 -10.18 13.81
N HIS A 208 -13.29 -9.40 13.10
CA HIS A 208 -13.39 -9.42 11.64
C HIS A 208 -12.38 -8.48 10.95
N ALA A 209 -11.61 -7.68 11.71
CA ALA A 209 -10.72 -6.66 11.14
C ALA A 209 -9.67 -7.28 10.23
N SER A 210 -8.96 -8.32 10.70
CA SER A 210 -7.94 -9.02 9.91
C SER A 210 -8.48 -9.48 8.56
N ARG A 211 -9.60 -10.23 8.57
CA ARG A 211 -10.26 -10.73 7.35
C ARG A 211 -10.68 -9.60 6.41
N THR A 212 -11.23 -8.52 6.96
CA THR A 212 -11.69 -7.37 6.18
C THR A 212 -10.53 -6.70 5.45
N ILE A 213 -9.41 -6.49 6.15
CA ILE A 213 -8.18 -5.95 5.56
C ILE A 213 -7.65 -6.91 4.49
N THR A 214 -7.48 -8.20 4.80
CA THR A 214 -6.90 -9.17 3.84
C THR A 214 -7.76 -9.31 2.58
N SER A 215 -9.08 -9.43 2.71
CA SER A 215 -9.98 -9.49 1.54
C SER A 215 -9.93 -8.23 0.70
N THR A 216 -9.81 -7.05 1.32
CA THR A 216 -9.66 -5.77 0.60
C THR A 216 -8.32 -5.70 -0.12
N VAL A 217 -7.23 -6.12 0.52
CA VAL A 217 -5.88 -6.16 -0.08
C VAL A 217 -5.80 -7.15 -1.22
N GLN A 218 -6.44 -8.31 -1.10
CA GLN A 218 -6.53 -9.31 -2.16
C GLN A 218 -7.28 -8.76 -3.38
N HIS A 219 -8.42 -8.09 -3.16
CA HIS A 219 -9.22 -7.47 -4.21
C HIS A 219 -8.44 -6.35 -4.92
N ALA A 220 -7.91 -5.39 -4.15
CA ALA A 220 -7.09 -4.30 -4.68
C ALA A 220 -5.82 -4.81 -5.38
N GLY A 221 -5.26 -5.97 -4.99
CA GLY A 221 -4.17 -6.63 -5.70
C GLY A 221 -4.54 -7.08 -7.12
N THR A 222 -5.79 -7.46 -7.36
CA THR A 222 -6.30 -7.80 -8.69
C THR A 222 -6.48 -6.54 -9.55
N LEU A 223 -6.98 -5.46 -8.95
CA LEU A 223 -7.04 -4.15 -9.59
C LEU A 223 -5.63 -3.63 -9.93
N ALA A 224 -4.67 -3.72 -9.02
CA ALA A 224 -3.29 -3.33 -9.22
C ALA A 224 -2.63 -4.09 -10.39
N LEU A 225 -2.88 -5.41 -10.49
CA LEU A 225 -2.40 -6.20 -11.62
C LEU A 225 -3.04 -5.74 -12.94
N THR A 226 -4.33 -5.44 -12.94
CA THR A 226 -5.06 -4.94 -14.12
C THR A 226 -4.54 -3.57 -14.55
N LEU A 227 -4.31 -2.67 -13.59
CA LEU A 227 -3.74 -1.34 -13.83
C LEU A 227 -2.35 -1.45 -14.46
N LEU A 228 -1.46 -2.27 -13.90
CA LEU A 228 -0.11 -2.42 -14.43
C LEU A 228 -0.09 -3.04 -15.85
N GLN A 229 -1.07 -3.89 -16.17
CA GLN A 229 -1.19 -4.49 -17.49
C GLN A 229 -1.76 -3.53 -18.54
N THR A 230 -2.62 -2.60 -18.13
CA THR A 230 -3.26 -1.62 -19.04
C THR A 230 -2.46 -0.33 -19.17
N ASP A 231 -1.75 0.08 -18.12
CA ASP A 231 -0.89 1.27 -18.07
C ASP A 231 0.42 0.97 -17.31
N PRO A 232 1.41 0.36 -18.00
CA PRO A 232 2.70 0.01 -17.41
C PRO A 232 3.62 1.23 -17.27
N THR A 233 3.17 2.26 -16.54
CA THR A 233 3.91 3.49 -16.27
C THR A 233 4.50 3.50 -14.86
N LEU A 234 5.53 4.31 -14.65
CA LEU A 234 6.09 4.53 -13.31
C LEU A 234 5.07 5.12 -12.32
N SER A 235 4.09 5.88 -12.82
CA SER A 235 2.99 6.41 -11.99
C SER A 235 2.14 5.27 -11.44
N SER A 236 1.75 4.33 -12.30
CA SER A 236 0.99 3.14 -11.94
C SER A 236 1.78 2.23 -10.99
N GLU A 237 3.06 1.95 -11.28
CA GLU A 237 3.93 1.21 -10.36
C GLU A 237 4.02 1.88 -8.97
N SER A 238 4.20 3.21 -8.95
CA SER A 238 4.33 3.96 -7.70
C SER A 238 3.05 3.94 -6.86
N ALA A 239 1.89 4.05 -7.49
CA ALA A 239 0.59 3.97 -6.81
C ALA A 239 0.33 2.57 -6.25
N ILE A 240 0.67 1.52 -7.00
CA ILE A 240 0.58 0.13 -6.53
C ILE A 240 1.47 -0.10 -5.31
N LEU A 241 2.71 0.38 -5.35
CA LEU A 241 3.61 0.28 -4.21
C LEU A 241 3.12 1.10 -3.01
N ALA A 242 2.54 2.29 -3.24
CA ALA A 242 1.98 3.11 -2.18
C ALA A 242 0.80 2.40 -1.47
N PHE A 243 -0.03 1.67 -2.22
CA PHE A 243 -1.09 0.83 -1.65
C PHE A 243 -0.52 -0.23 -0.68
N TYR A 244 0.50 -0.98 -1.11
CA TYR A 244 1.10 -2.02 -0.28
C TYR A 244 1.92 -1.46 0.89
N GLU A 245 2.56 -0.30 0.74
CA GLU A 245 3.22 0.43 1.84
C GLU A 245 2.21 0.92 2.88
N GLN A 246 1.04 1.39 2.43
CA GLN A 246 -0.05 1.75 3.34
C GLN A 246 -0.57 0.53 4.11
N ASN A 247 -0.71 -0.62 3.45
CA ASN A 247 -1.03 -1.86 4.14
C ASN A 247 0.09 -2.28 5.11
N LEU A 248 1.35 -2.08 4.72
CA LEU A 248 2.50 -2.39 5.58
C LEU A 248 2.48 -1.60 6.89
N ALA A 249 2.01 -0.35 6.87
CA ALA A 249 1.87 0.47 8.07
C ALA A 249 0.97 -0.16 9.14
N LEU A 250 0.01 -1.03 8.77
CA LEU A 250 -0.78 -1.84 9.71
C LEU A 250 0.04 -2.99 10.30
N LEU A 251 0.84 -3.65 9.46
CA LEU A 251 1.58 -4.86 9.80
C LEU A 251 2.84 -4.57 10.63
N THR A 252 3.36 -3.35 10.57
CA THR A 252 4.52 -2.90 11.37
C THR A 252 4.12 -2.12 12.62
N ASP A 253 2.84 -1.82 12.80
CA ASP A 253 2.33 -1.08 13.95
C ASP A 253 2.42 -1.92 15.23
N ASP A 254 2.90 -1.33 16.33
CA ASP A 254 3.12 -2.06 17.57
C ASP A 254 1.85 -2.63 18.20
N ALA A 255 0.71 -1.95 18.02
CA ALA A 255 -0.58 -2.43 18.50
C ALA A 255 -1.22 -3.41 17.51
N LEU A 256 -1.16 -3.13 16.20
CA LEU A 256 -1.94 -3.87 15.20
C LEU A 256 -1.23 -5.10 14.59
N LYS A 257 0.10 -5.18 14.63
CA LYS A 257 0.88 -6.29 14.04
C LYS A 257 0.51 -7.67 14.58
N HIS A 258 -0.10 -7.72 15.76
CA HIS A 258 -0.54 -8.95 16.41
C HIS A 258 -1.97 -9.37 16.02
N TYR A 259 -2.69 -8.54 15.25
CA TYR A 259 -4.11 -8.74 14.94
C TYR A 259 -4.44 -8.76 13.45
N ILE A 260 -3.58 -8.21 12.58
CA ILE A 260 -3.82 -8.13 11.13
C ILE A 260 -2.89 -9.06 10.34
N CYS A 261 -3.47 -9.97 9.55
CA CYS A 261 -2.73 -10.96 8.77
C CYS A 261 -2.07 -10.34 7.55
N ILE A 262 -0.92 -10.91 7.16
CA ILE A 262 -0.23 -10.54 5.93
C ILE A 262 -0.99 -11.13 4.74
N GLU A 263 -1.56 -10.27 3.89
CA GLU A 263 -2.01 -10.64 2.55
C GLU A 263 -0.91 -10.32 1.53
N LEU A 264 -0.55 -11.29 0.69
CA LEU A 264 0.53 -11.13 -0.26
C LEU A 264 0.02 -10.55 -1.58
N PRO A 265 0.78 -9.67 -2.26
CA PRO A 265 0.49 -9.32 -3.64
C PRO A 265 0.45 -10.57 -4.54
N PRO A 266 -0.32 -10.56 -5.64
CA PRO A 266 -0.24 -11.62 -6.64
C PRO A 266 1.21 -11.82 -7.11
N SER A 267 1.69 -13.07 -7.20
CA SER A 267 3.07 -13.35 -7.62
C SER A 267 3.40 -12.75 -8.99
N VAL A 268 2.45 -12.74 -9.92
CA VAL A 268 2.62 -12.08 -11.23
C VAL A 268 2.90 -10.58 -11.06
N LEU A 269 2.20 -9.91 -10.16
CA LEU A 269 2.41 -8.49 -9.88
C LEU A 269 3.81 -8.25 -9.29
N ILE A 270 4.26 -9.10 -8.36
CA ILE A 270 5.62 -9.03 -7.79
C ILE A 270 6.67 -9.16 -8.89
N TYR A 271 6.51 -10.13 -9.80
CA TYR A 271 7.47 -10.32 -10.87
C TYR A 271 7.44 -9.19 -11.91
N LEU A 272 6.27 -8.63 -12.22
CA LEU A 272 6.21 -7.44 -13.09
C LEU A 272 6.95 -6.25 -12.46
N LEU A 273 6.76 -6.02 -11.15
CA LEU A 273 7.43 -4.94 -10.43
C LEU A 273 8.95 -5.18 -10.26
N VAL A 274 9.40 -6.42 -10.05
CA VAL A 274 10.84 -6.71 -9.92
C VAL A 274 11.59 -6.53 -11.26
N PHE A 275 10.90 -6.66 -12.38
CA PHE A 275 11.44 -6.40 -13.72
C PHE A 275 11.25 -4.94 -14.19
N SER A 276 10.76 -4.05 -13.32
CA SER A 276 10.70 -2.62 -13.60
C SER A 276 12.08 -2.06 -13.95
N GLN A 277 12.08 -1.05 -14.83
CA GLN A 277 13.28 -0.29 -15.18
C GLN A 277 13.61 0.79 -14.13
N SER A 278 12.80 0.92 -13.08
CA SER A 278 13.00 1.88 -12.00
C SER A 278 13.62 1.21 -10.78
N LEU A 279 14.82 1.68 -10.42
CA LEU A 279 15.54 1.21 -9.24
C LEU A 279 14.76 1.53 -7.95
N ALA A 280 14.02 2.64 -7.94
CA ALA A 280 13.15 3.00 -6.83
C ALA A 280 11.97 2.03 -6.67
N THR A 281 11.36 1.59 -7.79
CA THR A 281 10.28 0.58 -7.77
C THR A 281 10.78 -0.72 -7.15
N VAL A 282 11.92 -1.23 -7.64
CA VAL A 282 12.50 -2.49 -7.12
C VAL A 282 12.94 -2.35 -5.67
N ALA A 283 13.55 -1.23 -5.28
CA ALA A 283 13.94 -1.01 -3.88
C ALA A 283 12.73 -0.98 -2.94
N ARG A 284 11.64 -0.29 -3.30
CA ARG A 284 10.39 -0.25 -2.53
C ARG A 284 9.74 -1.63 -2.44
N LEU A 285 9.67 -2.37 -3.54
CA LEU A 285 9.19 -3.76 -3.53
C LEU A 285 10.02 -4.64 -2.58
N CYS A 286 11.35 -4.55 -2.65
CA CYS A 286 12.23 -5.31 -1.78
C CYS A 286 12.03 -4.95 -0.30
N HIS A 287 11.79 -3.67 0.02
CA HIS A 287 11.45 -3.25 1.38
C HIS A 287 10.13 -3.87 1.88
N ILE A 288 9.08 -3.86 1.06
CA ILE A 288 7.80 -4.51 1.37
C ILE A 288 8.01 -6.01 1.64
N MET A 289 8.71 -6.70 0.72
CA MET A 289 9.01 -8.12 0.85
C MET A 289 9.84 -8.44 2.10
N ALA A 290 10.81 -7.59 2.46
CA ALA A 290 11.64 -7.75 3.64
C ALA A 290 10.80 -7.60 4.92
N SER A 291 9.84 -6.69 4.90
CA SER A 291 8.95 -6.44 6.03
C SER A 291 7.94 -7.57 6.22
N TYR A 292 7.42 -8.16 5.14
CA TYR A 292 6.64 -9.40 5.22
C TYR A 292 7.44 -10.55 5.84
N LYS A 293 8.74 -10.69 5.51
CA LYS A 293 9.59 -11.70 6.16
C LYS A 293 9.58 -11.55 7.67
N LYS A 294 9.82 -10.34 8.15
CA LYS A 294 9.85 -10.01 9.58
C LYS A 294 8.49 -10.26 10.23
N GLY A 295 7.41 -9.95 9.52
CA GLY A 295 6.04 -10.20 9.96
C GLY A 295 5.75 -11.70 10.13
N PHE A 296 6.06 -12.53 9.12
CA PHE A 296 5.95 -13.99 9.23
C PHE A 296 6.81 -14.54 10.37
N GLU A 297 8.08 -14.12 10.48
CA GLU A 297 8.96 -14.55 11.58
C GLU A 297 8.43 -14.16 12.97
N THR A 298 7.71 -13.03 13.06
CA THR A 298 7.08 -12.59 14.30
C THR A 298 5.88 -13.47 14.63
N ALA A 299 4.98 -13.72 13.67
CA ALA A 299 3.84 -14.60 13.86
C ALA A 299 4.26 -16.03 14.24
N MET A 300 5.35 -16.55 13.64
CA MET A 300 5.88 -17.88 13.95
C MET A 300 6.46 -18.01 15.37
N LYS A 301 6.79 -16.89 16.03
CA LYS A 301 7.30 -16.87 17.42
C LYS A 301 6.18 -16.76 18.45
N ILE A 302 5.03 -16.21 18.07
CA ILE A 302 3.88 -16.05 18.96
C ILE A 302 3.25 -17.42 19.17
N ARG A 303 2.97 -17.77 20.44
CA ARG A 303 2.11 -18.89 20.78
C ARG A 303 0.73 -18.33 21.02
N GLY A 304 -0.24 -18.72 20.20
CA GLY A 304 -1.62 -18.29 20.36
C GLY A 304 -2.12 -18.57 21.78
N SER A 305 -2.86 -17.60 22.33
CA SER A 305 -3.60 -17.77 23.57
C SER A 305 -5.09 -17.94 23.23
N PRO A 306 -5.82 -18.89 23.85
CA PRO A 306 -7.25 -19.05 23.61
C PRO A 306 -8.06 -17.79 23.94
N ASP A 307 -7.58 -16.98 24.89
CA ASP A 307 -8.31 -15.84 25.45
C ASP A 307 -8.11 -14.55 24.63
N THR A 308 -7.12 -14.49 23.73
CA THR A 308 -6.84 -13.30 22.92
C THR A 308 -6.64 -13.68 21.46
N PRO A 309 -7.50 -13.20 20.54
CA PRO A 309 -7.38 -13.50 19.12
C PRO A 309 -6.16 -12.77 18.55
N THR A 310 -5.01 -13.43 18.60
CA THR A 310 -3.72 -12.94 18.11
C THR A 310 -3.25 -13.82 16.98
N ILE A 311 -2.49 -13.23 16.07
CA ILE A 311 -1.91 -13.91 14.93
C ILE A 311 -0.71 -14.71 15.37
N ASP A 312 -0.71 -15.97 14.97
CA ASP A 312 0.35 -16.92 15.22
C ASP A 312 0.67 -17.74 13.96
N ALA A 313 1.50 -18.77 14.11
CA ALA A 313 1.84 -19.67 13.01
C ALA A 313 0.63 -20.32 12.32
N SER A 314 -0.45 -20.60 13.08
CA SER A 314 -1.64 -21.28 12.56
C SER A 314 -2.53 -20.35 11.72
N SER A 315 -2.29 -19.04 11.80
CA SER A 315 -3.00 -18.03 11.01
C SER A 315 -2.63 -18.05 9.52
N TYR A 316 -1.55 -18.77 9.15
CA TYR A 316 -1.05 -18.85 7.78
C TYR A 316 -1.08 -20.29 7.29
N THR A 317 -1.49 -20.50 6.04
CA THR A 317 -1.42 -21.82 5.41
C THR A 317 0.00 -22.12 4.93
N ASN A 318 0.30 -23.40 4.72
CA ASN A 318 1.57 -23.78 4.07
C ASN A 318 1.71 -23.16 2.69
N ASP A 319 0.60 -22.99 1.95
CA ASP A 319 0.61 -22.40 0.62
C ASP A 319 0.98 -20.91 0.66
N ASP A 320 0.51 -20.16 1.67
CA ASP A 320 0.87 -18.75 1.86
C ASP A 320 2.38 -18.58 2.10
N VAL A 321 2.92 -19.41 3.01
CA VAL A 321 4.34 -19.38 3.37
C VAL A 321 5.20 -19.85 2.20
N ASN A 322 4.80 -20.90 1.49
CA ASN A 322 5.52 -21.40 0.32
C ASN A 322 5.49 -20.40 -0.84
N ARG A 323 4.35 -19.75 -1.09
CA ARG A 323 4.22 -18.68 -2.09
C ARG A 323 5.16 -17.52 -1.78
N TYR A 324 5.17 -17.06 -0.52
CA TYR A 324 6.11 -16.01 -0.10
C TYR A 324 7.57 -16.44 -0.29
N ASN A 325 7.94 -17.62 0.20
CA ASN A 325 9.30 -18.14 0.12
C ASN A 325 9.78 -18.32 -1.33
N GLY A 326 8.90 -18.76 -2.23
CA GLY A 326 9.20 -18.87 -3.66
C GLY A 326 9.49 -17.52 -4.29
N ASN A 327 8.60 -16.54 -4.10
CA ASN A 327 8.78 -15.17 -4.58
C ASN A 327 10.09 -14.55 -4.03
N LEU A 328 10.35 -14.72 -2.74
CA LEU A 328 11.54 -14.24 -2.07
C LEU A 328 12.82 -14.83 -2.68
N LEU A 329 12.84 -16.16 -2.82
CA LEU A 329 13.98 -16.91 -3.31
C LEU A 329 14.30 -16.55 -4.77
N ASP A 330 13.28 -16.35 -5.60
CA ASP A 330 13.45 -15.89 -6.97
C ASP A 330 14.11 -14.50 -7.01
N ILE A 331 13.67 -13.52 -6.22
CA ILE A 331 14.30 -12.18 -6.16
C ILE A 331 15.75 -12.27 -5.70
N VAL A 332 16.05 -13.10 -4.70
CA VAL A 332 17.41 -13.36 -4.21
C VAL A 332 18.27 -14.02 -5.29
N ASN A 333 17.70 -14.94 -6.07
CA ASN A 333 18.35 -15.61 -7.18
C ASN A 333 18.71 -14.61 -8.30
N LEU A 334 17.81 -13.65 -8.59
CA LEU A 334 18.06 -12.56 -9.52
C LEU A 334 19.24 -11.69 -9.06
N HIS A 335 19.13 -11.07 -7.90
CA HIS A 335 20.02 -9.96 -7.53
C HIS A 335 21.36 -10.41 -6.91
N TRP A 336 21.37 -11.50 -6.13
CA TRP A 336 22.55 -11.92 -5.37
C TRP A 336 23.15 -13.26 -5.81
N ARG A 337 22.36 -14.32 -5.97
CA ARG A 337 22.95 -15.66 -6.22
C ARG A 337 23.40 -15.87 -7.66
N MET A 338 23.02 -15.00 -8.58
CA MET A 338 23.31 -15.13 -10.03
C MET A 338 22.73 -16.44 -10.59
N ARG A 339 21.49 -16.76 -10.18
CA ARG A 339 20.72 -17.98 -10.51
C ARG A 339 19.36 -17.62 -11.11
N ALA A 340 19.32 -16.57 -11.92
CA ALA A 340 18.06 -16.05 -12.45
C ALA A 340 17.29 -17.14 -13.21
N PHE A 341 15.99 -17.25 -12.90
CA PHE A 341 15.04 -18.22 -13.49
C PHE A 341 15.31 -19.69 -13.19
N ASP A 342 16.20 -20.01 -12.25
CA ASP A 342 16.40 -21.40 -11.81
C ASP A 342 15.16 -21.93 -11.06
N VAL A 343 14.95 -23.24 -11.18
CA VAL A 343 13.86 -23.99 -10.53
C VAL A 343 14.46 -25.30 -10.02
N GLU A 344 15.46 -25.18 -9.15
CA GLU A 344 16.16 -26.29 -8.51
C GLU A 344 15.43 -26.80 -7.26
N LYS A 345 14.75 -25.90 -6.52
CA LYS A 345 14.06 -26.24 -5.28
C LYS A 345 12.54 -26.32 -5.45
N GLU A 346 11.88 -27.09 -4.60
CA GLU A 346 10.42 -27.31 -4.61
C GLU A 346 9.59 -26.01 -4.53
N VAL A 347 10.15 -24.94 -3.96
CA VAL A 347 9.47 -23.64 -3.80
C VAL A 347 9.80 -22.62 -4.89
N GLU A 348 10.84 -22.84 -5.72
CA GLU A 348 11.25 -21.87 -6.75
C GLU A 348 10.23 -21.84 -7.90
N GLN A 349 9.90 -20.64 -8.38
CA GLN A 349 8.93 -20.46 -9.48
C GLN A 349 9.61 -20.02 -10.77
N GLY A 350 10.91 -19.70 -10.74
CA GLY A 350 11.65 -19.21 -11.89
C GLY A 350 11.05 -17.90 -12.43
N CYS A 351 10.54 -17.05 -11.54
CA CYS A 351 9.79 -15.83 -11.84
C CYS A 351 8.59 -16.06 -12.77
N MET A 352 7.96 -17.25 -12.70
CA MET A 352 6.87 -17.69 -13.58
C MET A 352 7.23 -17.72 -15.08
N LEU A 353 8.53 -17.72 -15.42
CA LEU A 353 8.97 -17.79 -16.80
C LEU A 353 8.77 -19.22 -17.35
N PRO A 354 8.02 -19.41 -18.46
CA PRO A 354 7.82 -20.74 -19.03
C PRO A 354 9.15 -21.40 -19.41
N ARG A 355 9.27 -22.71 -19.14
CA ARG A 355 10.50 -23.49 -19.42
C ARG A 355 11.01 -23.34 -20.86
N ALA A 356 10.10 -23.30 -21.82
CA ALA A 356 10.43 -23.10 -23.24
C ALA A 356 11.02 -21.70 -23.51
N ALA A 357 10.48 -20.66 -22.88
CA ALA A 357 10.99 -19.29 -23.00
C ALA A 357 12.38 -19.18 -22.35
N ARG A 358 12.56 -19.72 -21.14
CA ARG A 358 13.87 -19.79 -20.46
C ARG A 358 14.93 -20.46 -21.34
N ALA A 359 14.61 -21.62 -21.93
CA ALA A 359 15.54 -22.34 -22.81
C ALA A 359 15.87 -21.57 -24.11
N ARG A 360 14.94 -20.77 -24.63
CA ARG A 360 15.20 -19.90 -25.79
C ARG A 360 16.10 -18.73 -25.42
N LEU A 361 15.83 -18.07 -24.29
CA LEU A 361 16.65 -16.96 -23.79
C LEU A 361 18.07 -17.42 -23.45
N ALA A 362 18.23 -18.56 -22.79
CA ALA A 362 19.56 -19.11 -22.48
C ALA A 362 20.39 -19.38 -23.75
N ARG A 363 19.76 -19.96 -24.78
CA ARG A 363 20.41 -20.17 -26.09
C ARG A 363 20.77 -18.85 -26.78
N TYR A 364 19.89 -17.85 -26.71
CA TYR A 364 20.14 -16.53 -27.26
C TYR A 364 21.36 -15.87 -26.60
N VAL A 365 21.41 -15.84 -25.25
CA VAL A 365 22.53 -15.25 -24.50
C VAL A 365 23.85 -15.95 -24.85
N ALA A 366 23.86 -17.29 -24.89
CA ALA A 366 25.05 -18.05 -25.27
C ALA A 366 25.50 -17.81 -26.73
N ALA A 367 24.57 -17.47 -27.62
CA ALA A 367 24.89 -17.13 -29.01
C ALA A 367 25.48 -15.73 -29.16
N VAL A 368 25.03 -14.76 -28.35
CA VAL A 368 25.50 -13.38 -28.35
C VAL A 368 26.87 -13.26 -27.71
N ASP A 369 27.09 -13.90 -26.55
CA ASP A 369 28.37 -13.90 -25.87
C ASP A 369 28.94 -15.32 -25.74
N ARG A 370 29.86 -15.65 -26.65
CA ARG A 370 30.60 -16.92 -26.63
C ARG A 370 31.65 -16.97 -25.50
N GLY A 371 31.87 -15.87 -24.79
CA GLY A 371 32.83 -15.71 -23.70
C GLY A 371 32.39 -16.27 -22.34
N GLY A 372 31.21 -16.91 -22.28
CA GLY A 372 30.76 -17.63 -21.08
C GLY A 372 29.79 -16.86 -20.18
N PHE A 373 29.23 -15.73 -20.63
CA PHE A 373 28.14 -15.06 -19.93
C PHE A 373 26.86 -15.91 -20.00
N ALA A 374 26.24 -16.14 -18.85
CA ALA A 374 25.04 -16.95 -18.71
C ALA A 374 23.83 -16.08 -18.38
N LEU A 375 22.65 -16.48 -18.88
CA LEU A 375 21.38 -15.82 -18.56
C LEU A 375 21.16 -15.69 -17.04
N ALA A 376 21.57 -16.71 -16.27
CA ALA A 376 21.46 -16.73 -14.82
C ALA A 376 22.14 -15.55 -14.12
N ALA A 377 23.21 -15.00 -14.70
CA ALA A 377 23.96 -13.87 -14.17
C ALA A 377 23.45 -12.50 -14.63
N ALA A 378 22.59 -12.45 -15.65
CA ALA A 378 22.25 -11.23 -16.38
C ALA A 378 21.49 -10.19 -15.54
N LEU A 379 20.84 -10.61 -14.46
CA LEU A 379 20.00 -9.76 -13.61
C LEU A 379 20.59 -9.53 -12.22
N SER A 380 21.86 -9.91 -12.04
CA SER A 380 22.62 -9.66 -10.82
C SER A 380 23.06 -8.21 -10.69
N LEU A 381 23.51 -7.80 -9.50
CA LEU A 381 23.97 -6.43 -9.22
C LEU A 381 24.98 -5.89 -10.25
N SER A 382 25.90 -6.71 -10.77
CA SER A 382 26.93 -6.24 -11.70
C SER A 382 26.46 -6.11 -13.15
N TYR A 383 25.46 -6.89 -13.57
CA TYR A 383 25.11 -7.05 -14.98
C TYR A 383 23.71 -6.55 -15.31
N SER A 384 22.83 -6.47 -14.32
CA SER A 384 21.46 -5.98 -14.51
C SER A 384 21.48 -4.57 -15.08
N PRO A 385 20.71 -4.28 -16.14
CA PRO A 385 20.51 -2.91 -16.62
C PRO A 385 20.06 -1.95 -15.51
N LEU A 386 19.40 -2.48 -14.48
CA LEU A 386 18.90 -1.71 -13.34
C LEU A 386 20.00 -1.25 -12.37
N PHE A 387 21.05 -2.07 -12.19
CA PHE A 387 22.07 -1.89 -11.16
C PHE A 387 23.46 -1.59 -11.72
N CYS A 388 23.71 -1.85 -13.01
CA CYS A 388 25.05 -1.84 -13.57
C CYS A 388 25.74 -0.47 -13.47
N LEU A 389 24.99 0.62 -13.64
CA LEU A 389 25.53 1.97 -13.49
C LEU A 389 25.99 2.24 -12.05
N GLN A 390 25.13 1.96 -11.06
CA GLN A 390 25.44 2.14 -9.64
C GLN A 390 26.58 1.23 -9.19
N SER A 391 26.65 0.02 -9.75
CA SER A 391 27.76 -0.92 -9.58
C SER A 391 29.08 -0.36 -10.11
N ILE A 392 29.09 0.21 -11.32
CA ILE A 392 30.27 0.84 -11.93
C ILE A 392 30.70 2.05 -11.12
N GLU A 393 29.77 2.95 -10.79
CA GLU A 393 30.04 4.15 -9.99
C GLU A 393 30.65 3.79 -8.63
N THR A 394 30.09 2.79 -7.94
CA THR A 394 30.62 2.31 -6.66
C THR A 394 32.08 1.88 -6.79
N LEU A 395 32.41 1.05 -7.80
CA LEU A 395 33.79 0.61 -7.98
C LEU A 395 34.73 1.78 -8.33
N ARG A 396 34.25 2.73 -9.14
CA ARG A 396 35.04 3.93 -9.49
C ARG A 396 35.37 4.77 -8.26
N VAL A 397 34.40 4.97 -7.36
CA VAL A 397 34.64 5.68 -6.08
C VAL A 397 35.69 4.96 -5.22
N LEU A 398 35.65 3.63 -5.15
CA LEU A 398 36.65 2.86 -4.42
C LEU A 398 38.04 2.97 -5.07
N GLU A 399 38.13 2.93 -6.39
CA GLU A 399 39.36 3.13 -7.14
C GLU A 399 39.91 4.55 -6.94
N ASP A 400 39.08 5.58 -7.00
CA ASP A 400 39.49 6.97 -6.81
C ASP A 400 40.05 7.21 -5.41
N ARG A 401 39.42 6.63 -4.38
CA ARG A 401 39.93 6.66 -2.99
C ARG A 401 41.31 6.02 -2.89
N GLN A 402 41.51 4.89 -3.55
CA GLN A 402 42.78 4.17 -3.48
C GLN A 402 43.88 4.82 -4.34
N ILE A 403 43.54 5.48 -5.44
CA ILE A 403 44.50 6.29 -6.23
C ILE A 403 44.96 7.52 -5.44
N ALA A 404 44.08 8.11 -4.63
CA ALA A 404 44.42 9.24 -3.78
C ALA A 404 45.30 8.85 -2.57
N ASP A 405 45.38 7.56 -2.23
CA ASP A 405 46.25 7.04 -1.19
C ASP A 405 47.69 6.92 -1.72
N VAL A 406 48.58 7.75 -1.17
CA VAL A 406 49.99 7.84 -1.58
C VAL A 406 50.74 6.52 -1.37
N ASP A 407 50.35 5.73 -0.36
CA ASP A 407 51.04 4.49 0.02
C ASP A 407 50.43 3.25 -0.66
N ALA A 408 49.26 3.38 -1.29
CA ALA A 408 48.50 2.25 -1.85
C ALA A 408 47.88 2.51 -3.24
N ALA A 409 48.43 3.48 -3.99
CA ALA A 409 47.96 3.86 -5.31
C ALA A 409 47.91 2.67 -6.28
N ILE A 410 46.77 2.52 -6.97
CA ILE A 410 46.57 1.50 -8.00
C ILE A 410 46.98 2.04 -9.37
N GLU A 411 47.55 1.16 -10.20
CA GLU A 411 48.02 1.49 -11.56
C GLU A 411 46.94 1.24 -12.62
N THR A 412 46.05 0.28 -12.34
CA THR A 412 45.05 -0.21 -13.30
C THR A 412 43.65 -0.08 -12.73
N ARG A 413 42.77 0.55 -13.51
CA ARG A 413 41.33 0.59 -13.26
C ARG A 413 40.60 -0.58 -13.91
N HIS A 414 39.49 -1.01 -13.34
CA HIS A 414 38.64 -2.05 -13.87
C HIS A 414 37.90 -1.59 -15.15
N ALA A 415 37.81 -2.47 -16.14
CA ALA A 415 37.22 -2.17 -17.44
C ALA A 415 35.69 -2.41 -17.50
N GLY A 416 35.12 -3.08 -16.50
CA GLY A 416 33.72 -3.50 -16.44
C GLY A 416 33.37 -4.65 -17.39
N PRO A 417 32.19 -5.28 -17.22
CA PRO A 417 31.39 -5.36 -16.00
C PRO A 417 32.07 -6.23 -14.91
N VAL A 418 31.75 -5.97 -13.64
CA VAL A 418 32.46 -6.57 -12.50
C VAL A 418 32.01 -8.01 -12.23
N SER A 419 32.91 -8.96 -12.41
CA SER A 419 32.77 -10.37 -12.00
C SER A 419 33.84 -10.80 -11.01
N GLN A 420 33.60 -11.90 -10.31
CA GLN A 420 34.61 -12.50 -9.41
C GLN A 420 35.95 -12.73 -10.11
N GLU A 421 35.93 -13.27 -11.33
CA GLU A 421 37.14 -13.51 -12.10
C GLU A 421 37.82 -12.22 -12.55
N SER A 422 37.03 -11.21 -12.95
CA SER A 422 37.58 -9.91 -13.37
C SER A 422 38.24 -9.16 -12.21
N LEU A 423 37.71 -9.24 -10.98
CA LEU A 423 38.33 -8.64 -9.79
C LEU A 423 39.61 -9.39 -9.40
N ARG A 424 39.63 -10.72 -9.54
CA ARG A 424 40.84 -11.52 -9.32
C ARG A 424 41.96 -11.08 -10.28
N LYS A 425 41.64 -10.93 -11.57
CA LYS A 425 42.59 -10.43 -12.58
C LYS A 425 43.02 -8.98 -12.33
N LEU A 426 42.11 -8.13 -11.87
CA LEU A 426 42.42 -6.74 -11.52
C LEU A 426 43.47 -6.66 -10.41
N GLY A 427 43.27 -7.42 -9.33
CA GLY A 427 44.20 -7.45 -8.20
C GLY A 427 45.60 -7.98 -8.54
N THR A 428 45.72 -8.83 -9.57
CA THR A 428 47.02 -9.27 -10.11
C THR A 428 47.65 -8.27 -11.08
N SER A 429 46.86 -7.36 -11.65
CA SER A 429 47.30 -6.38 -12.66
C SER A 429 47.58 -4.99 -12.07
N GLY A 430 47.85 -4.92 -10.76
CA GLY A 430 48.12 -3.65 -10.06
C GLY A 430 46.88 -2.79 -9.77
N GLY A 431 45.67 -3.36 -9.89
CA GLY A 431 44.43 -2.67 -9.51
C GLY A 431 43.98 -2.97 -8.07
N ILE A 432 42.81 -2.44 -7.69
CA ILE A 432 42.25 -2.60 -6.34
C ILE A 432 42.07 -4.08 -5.95
N ARG A 433 42.48 -4.43 -4.73
CA ARG A 433 42.38 -5.79 -4.17
C ARG A 433 41.13 -5.93 -3.31
N ILE A 434 39.98 -6.13 -3.96
CA ILE A 434 38.69 -6.34 -3.31
C ILE A 434 38.09 -7.70 -3.67
N GLY A 435 37.56 -8.41 -2.67
CA GLY A 435 36.82 -9.65 -2.88
C GLY A 435 35.43 -9.38 -3.45
N PHE A 436 34.89 -10.31 -4.26
CA PHE A 436 33.59 -10.11 -4.92
C PHE A 436 32.42 -9.83 -3.96
N ASN A 437 32.40 -10.47 -2.79
CA ASN A 437 31.38 -10.19 -1.78
C ASN A 437 31.54 -8.81 -1.12
N GLY A 438 32.79 -8.35 -0.92
CA GLY A 438 33.05 -7.01 -0.39
C GLY A 438 32.63 -5.94 -1.39
N TYR A 439 32.93 -6.14 -2.67
CA TYR A 439 32.44 -5.28 -3.75
C TYR A 439 30.91 -5.19 -3.75
N ARG A 440 30.21 -6.33 -3.73
CA ARG A 440 28.74 -6.33 -3.73
C ARG A 440 28.15 -5.70 -2.47
N ALA A 441 28.78 -5.88 -1.30
CA ALA A 441 28.39 -5.21 -0.07
C ALA A 441 28.51 -3.68 -0.20
N SER A 442 29.60 -3.19 -0.78
CA SER A 442 29.79 -1.76 -1.06
C SER A 442 28.75 -1.19 -2.03
N VAL A 443 28.34 -1.97 -3.04
CA VAL A 443 27.24 -1.57 -3.94
C VAL A 443 25.94 -1.42 -3.18
N LEU A 444 25.59 -2.38 -2.31
CA LEU A 444 24.38 -2.31 -1.49
C LEU A 444 24.41 -1.09 -0.54
N GLU A 445 25.55 -0.84 0.10
CA GLU A 445 25.75 0.34 0.94
C GLU A 445 25.58 1.65 0.18
N THR A 446 26.07 1.72 -1.06
CA THR A 446 25.89 2.89 -1.94
C THR A 446 24.42 3.08 -2.31
N LEU A 447 23.69 2.00 -2.60
CA LEU A 447 22.24 2.06 -2.84
C LEU A 447 21.49 2.57 -1.61
N ARG A 448 21.83 2.06 -0.42
CA ARG A 448 21.28 2.53 0.86
C ARG A 448 21.56 4.01 1.08
N ALA A 449 22.78 4.49 0.84
CA ALA A 449 23.15 5.89 0.97
C ALA A 449 22.36 6.81 0.01
N LYS A 450 21.93 6.29 -1.13
CA LYS A 450 21.04 6.97 -2.09
C LYS A 450 19.54 6.79 -1.77
N GLY A 451 19.17 6.30 -0.59
CA GLY A 451 17.78 6.11 -0.16
C GLY A 451 17.11 4.83 -0.69
N MET A 452 17.87 3.90 -1.27
CA MET A 452 17.36 2.68 -1.91
C MET A 452 17.74 1.43 -1.10
N ALA A 453 17.52 1.49 0.22
CA ALA A 453 17.94 0.48 1.18
C ALA A 453 17.20 -0.87 1.04
N GLY A 454 16.01 -0.89 0.46
CA GLY A 454 15.15 -2.08 0.45
C GLY A 454 15.78 -3.32 -0.18
N VAL A 455 16.65 -3.16 -1.20
CA VAL A 455 17.39 -4.29 -1.80
C VAL A 455 18.35 -4.91 -0.78
N GLU A 456 19.11 -4.07 -0.06
CA GLU A 456 20.00 -4.52 1.01
C GLU A 456 19.22 -5.21 2.14
N GLU A 457 18.12 -4.60 2.58
CA GLU A 457 17.26 -5.12 3.64
C GLU A 457 16.71 -6.51 3.31
N LEU A 458 16.16 -6.68 2.11
CA LEU A 458 15.63 -7.97 1.67
C LEU A 458 16.72 -9.04 1.66
N LEU A 459 17.86 -8.74 1.05
CA LEU A 459 18.95 -9.71 0.93
C LEU A 459 19.52 -10.08 2.30
N LYS A 460 19.66 -9.11 3.22
CA LYS A 460 20.12 -9.35 4.61
C LYS A 460 19.18 -10.26 5.37
N VAL A 461 17.88 -9.96 5.37
CA VAL A 461 16.89 -10.76 6.12
C VAL A 461 16.76 -12.15 5.50
N SER A 462 16.97 -12.29 4.19
CA SER A 462 16.85 -13.57 3.47
C SER A 462 18.06 -14.50 3.59
N MET A 463 19.27 -13.95 3.71
CA MET A 463 20.51 -14.72 3.62
C MET A 463 21.54 -14.31 4.67
N PRO A 464 21.90 -15.21 5.62
CA PRO A 464 22.95 -14.94 6.60
C PRO A 464 24.31 -14.61 5.99
N SER A 465 24.63 -15.17 4.82
CA SER A 465 25.89 -14.89 4.12
C SER A 465 25.98 -13.47 3.57
N VAL A 466 24.85 -12.83 3.27
CA VAL A 466 24.80 -11.40 2.87
C VAL A 466 25.07 -10.53 4.09
N ALA A 467 24.40 -10.81 5.21
CA ALA A 467 24.61 -10.08 6.47
C ALA A 467 26.09 -10.09 6.87
N LYS A 468 26.71 -11.28 6.87
CA LYS A 468 28.15 -11.45 7.15
C LYS A 468 29.04 -10.69 6.16
N ALA A 469 28.69 -10.66 4.87
CA ALA A 469 29.47 -9.93 3.87
C ALA A 469 29.43 -8.41 4.12
N ILE A 470 28.29 -7.88 4.55
CA ILE A 470 28.12 -6.45 4.84
C ILE A 470 28.80 -6.08 6.15
N GLU A 471 28.68 -6.89 7.20
CA GLU A 471 29.39 -6.70 8.47
C GLU A 471 30.91 -6.73 8.27
N SER A 472 31.41 -7.70 7.50
CA SER A 472 32.85 -7.80 7.18
C SER A 472 33.35 -6.64 6.33
N TRP A 473 32.48 -5.99 5.56
CA TRP A 473 32.84 -4.80 4.78
C TRP A 473 32.87 -3.57 5.67
N ALA A 474 31.84 -3.34 6.49
CA ALA A 474 31.77 -2.21 7.41
C ALA A 474 32.96 -2.17 8.38
N GLY A 475 33.42 -3.33 8.87
CA GLY A 475 34.60 -3.43 9.74
C GLY A 475 35.95 -3.12 9.07
N LYS A 476 35.99 -2.84 7.76
CA LYS A 476 37.20 -2.37 7.05
C LYS A 476 37.26 -0.85 6.87
N ASP A 477 36.10 -0.18 6.94
CA ASP A 477 35.98 1.28 6.81
C ASP A 477 35.96 1.99 8.19
N SER A 478 35.93 1.22 9.30
CA SER A 478 36.11 1.66 10.69
C SER A 478 37.53 1.42 11.17
#